data_AF-A0A151WJQ7-F1
#
_entry.id   AF-A0A151WJQ7-F1
#
_cell.length_a   1.000
_cell.length_b   1.000
_cell.length_c   1.000
_cell.angle_alpha   90.00
_cell.angle_beta   90.00
_cell.angle_gamma   90.00
#
_symmetry.space_group_name_H-M   'P 1'
#
loop_
_entity.id
_entity.type
_entity.pdbx_description
1 polymer ?
#
loop_
_entity_poly.entity_id
_entity_poly.type
_entity_poly.pdbx_seq_one_letter_code
_entity_poly.pdbx_strand_id
1 'polypeptide(L)'
;MQTIENETLIYVAGFVAHMFRHKYPNLGVPTASFPFRDDWLSCISRGNYIYPSKDLQVATIIMNEEFIKFHGDTFNSNCFIFDNLSTIVCKKVSFPKMVIACFVRTYIHLR
;
A
#
# COMPACT_ATOMS: atom_id res chain seq x y z
N MET A 1 7.19 -12.22 14.16
CA MET A 1 7.84 -10.90 14.32
C MET A 1 7.48 -10.08 13.09
N GLN A 2 6.79 -8.95 13.24
CA GLN A 2 6.56 -8.03 12.12
C GLN A 2 7.90 -7.38 11.76
N THR A 3 8.24 -7.35 10.47
CA THR A 3 9.41 -6.61 9.99
C THR A 3 9.02 -5.15 9.76
N ILE A 4 9.99 -4.24 9.88
CA ILE A 4 9.79 -2.81 9.56
C ILE A 4 9.22 -2.63 8.13
N GLU A 5 9.60 -3.51 7.21
CA GLU A 5 9.09 -3.52 5.85
C GLU A 5 7.58 -3.80 5.80
N ASN A 6 7.09 -4.78 6.58
CA ASN A 6 5.66 -5.10 6.64
C ASN A 6 4.85 -3.94 7.24
N GLU A 7 5.38 -3.28 8.28
CA GLU A 7 4.75 -2.09 8.87
C GLU A 7 4.70 -0.92 7.87
N THR A 8 5.78 -0.74 7.10
CA THR A 8 5.83 0.26 6.02
C THR A 8 4.79 -0.02 4.95
N LEU A 9 4.63 -1.28 4.52
CA LEU A 9 3.61 -1.66 3.54
C LEU A 9 2.19 -1.36 4.05
N ILE A 10 1.90 -1.69 5.31
CA ILE A 10 0.61 -1.41 5.96
C ILE A 10 0.36 0.10 6.02
N TYR A 11 1.38 0.89 6.34
CA TYR A 11 1.28 2.34 6.41
C TYR A 11 0.97 2.97 5.04
N VAL A 12 1.70 2.55 4.00
CA VAL A 12 1.44 3.04 2.63
C VAL A 12 0.05 2.60 2.16
N ALA A 13 -0.37 1.37 2.48
CA ALA A 13 -1.72 0.90 2.20
C ALA A 13 -2.79 1.76 2.89
N GLY A 14 -2.58 2.09 4.16
CA GLY A 14 -3.46 2.96 4.94
C GLY A 14 -3.55 4.37 4.36
N PHE A 15 -2.42 4.93 3.91
CA PHE A 15 -2.39 6.21 3.21
C PHE A 15 -3.22 6.17 1.91
N VAL A 16 -3.03 5.15 1.07
CA VAL A 16 -3.81 5.00 -0.16
C VAL A 16 -5.30 4.82 0.14
N ALA A 17 -5.65 3.98 1.11
CA ALA A 17 -7.03 3.82 1.55
C ALA A 17 -7.63 5.16 2.00
N HIS A 18 -6.87 5.98 2.72
CA HIS A 18 -7.28 7.32 3.14
C HIS A 18 -7.55 8.25 1.96
N MET A 19 -6.68 8.27 0.95
CA MET A 19 -6.86 9.08 -0.26
C MET A 19 -8.14 8.74 -1.01
N PHE A 20 -8.57 7.47 -0.97
CA PHE A 20 -9.76 7.00 -1.69
C PHE A 20 -10.97 6.72 -0.79
N ARG A 21 -10.92 7.09 0.50
CA ARG A 21 -11.91 6.69 1.52
C ARG A 21 -13.36 7.01 1.16
N HIS A 22 -13.59 8.08 0.40
CA HIS A 22 -14.94 8.48 -0.02
C HIS A 22 -15.43 7.72 -1.25
N LYS A 23 -14.53 7.26 -2.12
CA LYS A 23 -14.85 6.56 -3.37
C LYS A 23 -14.88 5.05 -3.18
N TYR A 24 -14.01 4.52 -2.34
CA TYR A 24 -13.86 3.09 -2.06
C TYR A 24 -13.78 2.87 -0.54
N PRO A 25 -14.91 2.98 0.18
CA PRO A 25 -14.94 2.87 1.64
C PRO A 25 -14.55 1.47 2.14
N ASN A 26 -14.60 0.45 1.26
CA ASN A 26 -14.18 -0.92 1.57
C ASN A 26 -12.65 -1.11 1.61
N LEU A 27 -11.86 -0.09 1.27
CA LEU A 27 -10.40 -0.20 1.30
C LEU A 27 -9.81 -0.30 2.71
N GLY A 28 -10.56 0.05 3.74
CA GLY A 28 -10.13 -0.05 5.13
C GLY A 28 -11.08 0.64 6.10
N VAL A 29 -10.68 0.67 7.36
CA VAL A 29 -11.46 1.27 8.45
C VAL A 29 -10.61 2.31 9.18
N PRO A 30 -11.14 3.49 9.54
CA PRO A 30 -10.40 4.48 10.31
C PRO A 30 -9.84 3.89 11.62
N THR A 31 -8.64 4.30 12.00
CA THR A 31 -8.01 3.85 13.25
C THR A 31 -8.81 4.29 14.48
N ALA A 32 -9.47 5.46 14.42
CA ALA A 32 -10.37 5.93 15.47
C ALA A 32 -11.61 5.04 15.71
N SER A 33 -11.93 4.13 14.79
CA SER A 33 -13.04 3.19 14.95
C SER A 33 -12.71 2.00 15.85
N PHE A 34 -11.46 1.88 16.32
CA PHE A 34 -11.03 0.80 17.20
C PHE A 34 -10.51 1.35 18.53
N PRO A 35 -10.59 0.57 19.61
CA PRO A 35 -9.83 0.87 20.81
C PRO A 35 -8.32 0.86 20.49
N PHE A 36 -7.53 1.50 21.34
CA PHE A 36 -6.07 1.50 21.22
C PHE A 36 -5.56 0.06 21.03
N ARG A 37 -4.78 -0.12 19.97
CA ARG A 37 -4.07 -1.37 19.69
C ARG A 37 -2.59 -1.18 19.97
N ASP A 38 -1.96 -2.22 20.47
CA ASP A 38 -0.50 -2.28 20.65
C ASP A 38 0.17 -2.63 19.32
N ASP A 39 0.02 -1.73 18.34
CA ASP A 39 0.65 -1.83 17.02
C ASP A 39 1.22 -0.49 16.58
N TRP A 40 2.25 -0.52 15.72
CA TRP A 40 2.96 0.69 15.31
C TRP A 40 2.04 1.71 14.63
N LEU A 41 1.08 1.26 13.81
CA LEU A 41 0.17 2.15 13.12
C LEU A 41 -0.74 2.89 14.12
N SER A 42 -1.27 2.20 15.13
CA SER A 42 -2.05 2.78 16.24
C SER A 42 -1.28 3.89 16.96
N CYS A 43 0.00 3.64 17.27
CA CYS A 43 0.89 4.57 17.97
C CYS A 43 1.09 5.90 17.21
N ILE A 44 1.20 5.84 15.88
CA ILE A 44 1.42 7.05 15.05
C ILE A 44 0.12 7.70 14.55
N SER A 45 -0.99 6.95 14.60
CA SER A 45 -2.23 7.26 13.88
C SER A 45 -2.93 8.54 14.36
N ARG A 46 -2.92 8.79 15.67
CA ARG A 46 -3.74 9.84 16.32
C ARG A 46 -5.22 9.86 15.87
N GLY A 47 -5.76 8.73 15.43
CA GLY A 47 -7.14 8.53 14.96
C GLY A 47 -7.41 8.87 13.49
N ASN A 48 -6.44 9.44 12.76
CA ASN A 48 -6.66 9.97 11.40
C ASN A 48 -6.23 9.03 10.27
N TYR A 49 -5.62 7.89 10.60
CA TYR A 49 -5.17 6.92 9.61
C TYR A 49 -6.26 5.88 9.33
N ILE A 50 -6.00 5.02 8.35
CA ILE A 50 -6.87 3.90 8.01
C ILE A 50 -6.10 2.60 8.22
N TYR A 51 -6.70 1.66 8.95
CA TYR A 51 -6.32 0.27 8.90
C TYR A 51 -6.76 -0.30 7.55
N PRO A 52 -5.82 -0.68 6.67
CA PRO A 52 -6.17 -1.22 5.36
C PRO A 52 -6.93 -2.54 5.49
N SER A 53 -7.86 -2.79 4.58
CA SER A 53 -8.55 -4.07 4.44
C SER A 53 -7.55 -5.21 4.18
N LYS A 54 -7.94 -6.45 4.51
CA LYS A 54 -7.10 -7.63 4.28
C LYS A 54 -6.73 -7.76 2.79
N ASP A 55 -7.68 -7.52 1.90
CA ASP A 55 -7.45 -7.59 0.45
C ASP A 55 -6.42 -6.54 -0.01
N LEU A 56 -6.48 -5.32 0.55
CA LEU A 56 -5.52 -4.28 0.23
C LEU A 56 -4.13 -4.62 0.79
N GLN A 57 -4.06 -5.23 1.98
CA GLN A 57 -2.80 -5.73 2.53
C GLN A 57 -2.20 -6.83 1.64
N VAL A 58 -3.00 -7.79 1.16
CA VAL A 58 -2.53 -8.82 0.22
C VAL A 58 -2.02 -8.18 -1.08
N ALA A 59 -2.72 -7.18 -1.61
CA ALA A 59 -2.23 -6.44 -2.77
C ALA A 59 -0.90 -5.73 -2.53
N THR A 60 -0.62 -5.28 -1.31
CA THR A 60 0.67 -4.66 -0.96
C THR A 60 1.83 -5.63 -1.00
N ILE A 61 1.62 -6.86 -0.55
CA ILE A 61 2.61 -7.93 -0.61
C ILE A 61 2.92 -8.27 -2.08
N ILE A 62 1.88 -8.48 -2.89
CA ILE A 62 2.02 -8.77 -4.33
C ILE A 62 2.76 -7.64 -5.04
N MET A 63 2.42 -6.37 -4.77
CA MET A 63 3.10 -5.23 -5.36
C MET A 63 4.57 -5.17 -4.97
N ASN A 64 4.90 -5.39 -3.69
CA ASN A 64 6.30 -5.41 -3.23
C ASN A 64 7.11 -6.52 -3.90
N GLU A 65 6.54 -7.72 -4.03
CA GLU A 65 7.18 -8.82 -4.77
C GLU A 65 7.44 -8.45 -6.24
N GLU A 66 6.48 -7.83 -6.91
CA GLU A 66 6.65 -7.40 -8.30
C GLU A 66 7.63 -6.22 -8.43
N PHE A 67 7.67 -5.32 -7.45
CA PHE A 67 8.67 -4.26 -7.37
C PHE A 67 10.08 -4.86 -7.27
N ILE A 68 10.29 -5.81 -6.35
CA ILE A 68 11.59 -6.47 -6.17
C ILE A 68 12.00 -7.22 -7.44
N LYS A 69 11.06 -7.92 -8.10
CA LYS A 69 11.34 -8.58 -9.38
C LYS A 69 11.64 -7.60 -10.51
N PHE A 70 11.00 -6.45 -10.52
CA PHE A 70 11.15 -5.43 -11.57
C PHE A 70 12.49 -4.68 -11.47
N HIS A 71 12.93 -4.37 -10.24
CA HIS A 71 14.16 -3.64 -9.99
C HIS A 71 15.37 -4.57 -9.79
N GLY A 72 15.21 -5.72 -9.13
CA GLY A 72 16.32 -6.56 -8.71
C GLY A 72 17.15 -5.89 -7.62
N ASP A 73 18.47 -6.00 -7.69
CA ASP A 73 19.39 -5.47 -6.67
C ASP A 73 19.63 -3.96 -6.76
N THR A 74 19.29 -3.35 -7.89
CA THR A 74 19.48 -1.90 -8.14
C THR A 74 18.24 -1.28 -8.74
N PHE A 75 18.06 0.03 -8.59
CA PHE A 75 16.89 0.69 -9.16
C PHE A 75 16.95 0.65 -10.69
N ASN A 76 16.12 -0.20 -11.29
CA ASN A 76 15.90 -0.24 -12.74
C ASN A 76 15.50 1.16 -13.29
N SER A 77 16.31 1.69 -14.18
CA SER A 77 16.20 3.04 -14.78
C SER A 77 15.37 3.09 -16.07
N ASN A 78 14.63 2.02 -16.38
CA ASN A 78 13.74 1.98 -17.54
C ASN A 78 12.72 3.12 -17.52
N CYS A 79 12.35 3.61 -18.71
CA CYS A 79 11.28 4.60 -18.83
C CYS A 79 9.94 4.02 -18.34
N PHE A 80 9.05 4.89 -17.84
CA PHE A 80 7.67 4.56 -17.46
C PHE A 80 7.52 3.50 -16.35
N ILE A 81 8.44 3.51 -15.36
CA ILE A 81 8.45 2.58 -14.21
C ILE A 81 7.08 2.47 -13.55
N PHE A 82 6.46 3.61 -13.25
CA PHE A 82 5.15 3.63 -12.57
C PHE A 82 4.07 2.90 -13.38
N ASP A 83 4.00 3.12 -14.69
CA ASP A 83 2.98 2.55 -15.55
C ASP A 83 3.22 1.06 -15.81
N ASN A 84 4.49 0.67 -16.00
CA ASN A 84 4.89 -0.72 -16.19
C ASN A 84 4.57 -1.55 -14.95
N LEU A 85 5.02 -1.12 -13.77
CA LEU A 85 4.77 -1.83 -12.53
C LEU A 85 3.27 -1.84 -12.19
N SER A 86 2.56 -0.72 -12.38
CA SER A 86 1.10 -0.68 -12.18
C SER A 86 0.38 -1.67 -13.08
N THR A 87 0.80 -1.82 -14.33
CA THR A 87 0.21 -2.77 -15.28
C THR A 87 0.45 -4.21 -14.88
N ILE A 88 1.65 -4.54 -14.39
CA ILE A 88 1.98 -5.88 -13.87
C ILE A 88 1.11 -6.21 -12.67
N VAL A 89 1.02 -5.29 -11.70
CA VAL A 89 0.27 -5.50 -10.46
C VAL A 89 -1.24 -5.60 -10.73
N CYS A 90 -1.80 -4.76 -11.60
CA CYS A 90 -3.22 -4.81 -11.98
C CYS A 90 -3.65 -6.17 -12.57
N LYS A 91 -2.72 -6.96 -13.13
CA LYS A 91 -3.03 -8.32 -13.63
C LYS A 91 -3.16 -9.35 -12.50
N LYS A 92 -2.64 -9.04 -11.30
CA LYS A 92 -2.56 -9.97 -10.16
C LYS A 92 -3.51 -9.61 -9.03
N VAL A 93 -4.06 -8.39 -9.03
CA VAL A 93 -4.93 -7.90 -7.96
C VAL A 93 -6.20 -7.29 -8.54
N SER A 94 -7.33 -7.53 -7.88
CA SER A 94 -8.64 -7.05 -8.32
C SER A 94 -8.99 -5.69 -7.68
N PHE A 95 -8.22 -4.66 -8.02
CA PHE A 95 -8.47 -3.27 -7.57
C PHE A 95 -8.58 -2.31 -8.76
N PRO A 96 -9.27 -1.18 -8.60
CA PRO A 96 -9.29 -0.13 -9.62
C PRO A 96 -7.88 0.32 -9.97
N LYS A 97 -7.57 0.45 -11.26
CA LYS A 97 -6.24 0.87 -11.75
C LYS A 97 -5.72 2.13 -11.07
N MET A 98 -6.59 3.08 -10.75
CA MET A 98 -6.20 4.32 -10.07
C MET A 98 -5.69 4.11 -8.64
N VAL A 99 -6.22 3.11 -7.91
CA VAL A 99 -5.78 2.77 -6.55
C VAL A 99 -4.39 2.15 -6.63
N ILE A 100 -4.19 1.20 -7.55
CA ILE A 100 -2.89 0.55 -7.78
C ILE A 100 -1.84 1.57 -8.25
N ALA A 101 -2.20 2.45 -9.18
CA ALA A 101 -1.28 3.47 -9.68
C ALA A 101 -0.91 4.50 -8.61
N CYS A 102 -1.81 4.84 -7.69
CA CYS A 102 -1.48 5.67 -6.53
C CYS A 102 -0.51 4.92 -5.60
N PHE A 103 -0.80 3.65 -5.32
CA PHE A 103 0.02 2.84 -4.43
C PHE A 103 1.43 2.64 -4.95
N VAL A 104 1.59 2.27 -6.22
CA VAL A 104 2.89 2.13 -6.89
C VAL A 104 3.67 3.45 -6.82
N ARG A 105 3.03 4.59 -7.11
CA ARG A 105 3.71 5.90 -7.01
C ARG A 105 4.17 6.18 -5.59
N THR A 106 3.28 6.09 -4.60
CA THR A 106 3.63 6.39 -3.21
C THR A 106 4.74 5.47 -2.70
N TYR A 107 4.68 4.18 -3.03
CA TYR A 107 5.67 3.21 -2.59
C TYR A 107 7.06 3.48 -3.17
N ILE A 108 7.15 3.72 -4.48
CA ILE A 108 8.42 4.02 -5.15
C ILE A 108 9.07 5.30 -4.60
N HIS A 109 8.29 6.33 -4.25
CA HIS A 109 8.88 7.55 -3.69
C HIS A 109 9.47 7.36 -2.28
N LEU A 110 9.06 6.31 -1.55
CA LEU A 110 9.50 6.03 -0.20
C LEU A 110 10.68 5.05 -0.14
N ARG A 111 11.06 4.45 -1.28
CA ARG A 111 12.06 3.38 -1.37
C ARG A 111 13.20 3.79 -2.30
#